data_AF-A0A0F8WV86-F1
#
_entry.id   AF-A0A0F8WV86-F1
#
_cell.length_a   1.000
_cell.length_b   1.000
_cell.length_c   1.000
_cell.angle_alpha   90.00
_cell.angle_beta   90.00
_cell.angle_gamma   90.00
#
_symmetry.space_group_name_H-M   'P 1'
#
loop_
_entity.id
_entity.type
_entity.pdbx_description
1 polymer ?
#
loop_
_entity_poly.entity_id
_entity_poly.type
_entity_poly.pdbx_seq_one_letter_code
_entity_poly.pdbx_strand_id
1 'polypeptide(L)'
;MLVNKRRILFIGESSFLATGFAVYWNEVIKRLYETGDFSIAELGGYASDGDPQIQSVPWKFYPVQPHPSDQRAQQIFRSKPTNQFGEWRFDDVCIDWKPDLVVDHRDFWMCFDKDTPIILADGSVKNIKNITTKDKVLTHKGNDCSVIDHFQRKYSGKLYTIKASNLTIPITVTSDHPLLIVNRHKKHFLNENWNSNKAVWKLAGEITNDDFLCLPIPKNIKDDKKYPIGLCRLIGYYLAQGCMLYEGKRKNNKIKGIQLVFNHKLADYVEDAVKLIKTHFSLSATVHRRGNCSVIRAYGRNMGEFLLLHCGEHARNKRISKQLY
;
A
#
# COMPACT_ATOMS: atom_id res chain seq x y z
N MET A 1 -42.48 -24.98 -25.00
CA MET A 1 -41.92 -24.45 -23.75
C MET A 1 -41.01 -23.28 -24.11
N LEU A 2 -41.29 -22.07 -23.61
CA LEU A 2 -40.34 -20.96 -23.74
C LEU A 2 -39.07 -21.35 -22.99
N VAL A 3 -37.97 -21.56 -23.71
CA VAL A 3 -36.66 -21.78 -23.09
C VAL A 3 -36.29 -20.50 -22.37
N ASN A 4 -36.20 -20.55 -21.05
CA ASN A 4 -35.78 -19.41 -20.24
C ASN A 4 -34.28 -19.20 -20.48
N LYS A 5 -33.93 -18.30 -21.41
CA LYS A 5 -32.53 -17.96 -21.71
C LYS A 5 -31.89 -17.31 -20.49
N ARG A 6 -30.64 -17.67 -20.20
CA ARG A 6 -29.88 -16.99 -19.12
C ARG A 6 -29.65 -15.53 -19.49
N ARG A 7 -29.83 -14.65 -18.52
CA ARG A 7 -29.64 -13.20 -18.67
C ARG A 7 -28.21 -12.82 -18.30
N ILE A 8 -27.51 -12.23 -19.26
CA ILE A 8 -26.16 -11.71 -19.04
C ILE A 8 -26.22 -10.18 -19.05
N LEU A 9 -25.60 -9.55 -18.07
CA LEU A 9 -25.34 -8.12 -18.04
C LEU A 9 -23.85 -7.88 -18.27
N PHE A 10 -23.51 -7.24 -19.38
CA PHE A 10 -22.16 -6.76 -19.69
C PHE A 10 -21.96 -5.34 -19.17
N ILE A 11 -20.81 -5.07 -18.56
CA ILE A 11 -20.47 -3.76 -18.00
C ILE A 11 -19.13 -3.31 -18.57
N GLY A 12 -19.09 -2.09 -19.09
CA GLY A 12 -17.86 -1.47 -19.58
C GLY A 12 -18.13 -0.29 -20.50
N GLU A 13 -17.17 0.02 -21.37
CA GLU A 13 -17.34 1.05 -22.40
C GLU A 13 -18.37 0.60 -23.44
N SER A 14 -19.22 1.53 -23.90
CA SER A 14 -20.30 1.20 -24.85
C SER A 14 -19.74 0.55 -26.12
N SER A 15 -20.26 -0.61 -26.52
CA SER A 15 -19.72 -1.47 -27.58
C SER A 15 -19.67 -0.83 -28.97
N PHE A 16 -20.39 0.27 -29.18
CA PHE A 16 -20.38 1.03 -30.43
C PHE A 16 -19.28 2.11 -30.49
N LEU A 17 -18.53 2.31 -29.40
CA LEU A 17 -17.42 3.27 -29.39
C LEU A 17 -16.19 2.70 -30.11
N ALA A 18 -15.30 3.59 -30.57
CA ALA A 18 -14.05 3.24 -31.24
C ALA A 18 -12.85 3.13 -30.27
N THR A 19 -13.09 2.60 -29.06
CA THR A 19 -12.05 2.38 -28.06
C THR A 19 -11.62 0.90 -28.03
N GLY A 20 -10.47 0.59 -27.42
CA GLY A 20 -10.01 -0.80 -27.32
C GLY A 20 -11.01 -1.71 -26.61
N PHE A 21 -11.57 -1.27 -25.48
CA PHE A 21 -12.55 -2.05 -24.72
C PHE A 21 -13.89 -2.17 -25.41
N ALA A 22 -14.38 -1.10 -26.05
CA ALA A 22 -15.61 -1.17 -26.82
C ALA A 22 -15.49 -2.15 -27.99
N VAL A 23 -14.33 -2.21 -28.66
CA VAL A 23 -14.08 -3.20 -29.73
C VAL A 23 -14.10 -4.63 -29.17
N TYR A 24 -13.46 -4.88 -28.02
CA TYR A 24 -13.57 -6.20 -27.37
C TYR A 24 -15.02 -6.54 -27.02
N TRP A 25 -15.78 -5.58 -26.47
CA TRP A 25 -17.17 -5.81 -26.13
C TRP A 25 -18.06 -6.05 -27.34
N ASN A 26 -17.89 -5.27 -28.41
CA ASN A 26 -18.61 -5.50 -29.66
C ASN A 26 -18.43 -6.94 -30.13
N GLU A 27 -17.17 -7.39 -30.21
CA GLU A 27 -16.80 -8.70 -30.71
C GLU A 27 -17.24 -9.85 -29.81
N VAL A 28 -17.26 -9.67 -28.49
CA VAL A 28 -17.72 -10.70 -27.52
C VAL A 28 -19.23 -10.76 -27.47
N ILE A 29 -19.88 -9.60 -27.26
CA ILE A 29 -21.33 -9.51 -27.08
C ILE A 29 -22.04 -9.91 -28.37
N LYS A 30 -21.58 -9.44 -29.53
CA LYS A 30 -22.15 -9.80 -30.84
C LYS A 30 -22.13 -11.31 -31.08
N ARG A 31 -20.99 -11.98 -30.86
CA ARG A 31 -20.88 -13.44 -31.04
C ARG A 31 -21.80 -14.21 -30.10
N LEU A 32 -21.94 -13.77 -28.85
CA LEU A 32 -22.87 -14.38 -27.88
C LEU A 32 -24.34 -14.11 -28.24
N TYR A 33 -24.64 -12.93 -28.76
CA TYR A 33 -25.99 -12.58 -29.22
C TYR A 33 -26.39 -13.45 -30.43
N GLU A 34 -25.47 -13.63 -31.38
CA GLU A 34 -25.68 -14.44 -32.60
C GLU A 34 -25.97 -15.91 -32.32
N THR A 35 -25.51 -16.48 -31.19
CA THR A 35 -25.87 -17.87 -30.84
C THR A 35 -27.35 -18.03 -30.50
N GLY A 36 -27.99 -16.96 -30.03
CA GLY A 36 -29.38 -16.99 -29.59
C GLY A 36 -29.61 -17.75 -28.28
N ASP A 37 -28.57 -18.17 -27.56
CA ASP A 37 -28.72 -18.93 -26.30
C ASP A 37 -28.99 -18.04 -25.08
N PHE A 38 -28.67 -16.75 -25.19
CA PHE A 38 -28.68 -15.80 -24.07
C PHE A 38 -29.60 -14.61 -24.32
N SER A 39 -30.11 -14.03 -23.23
CA SER A 39 -30.71 -12.70 -23.21
C SER A 39 -29.67 -11.72 -22.72
N ILE A 40 -29.29 -10.77 -23.57
CA ILE A 40 -28.16 -9.88 -23.31
C ILE A 40 -28.65 -8.49 -22.97
N ALA A 41 -28.04 -7.89 -21.96
CA ALA A 41 -28.06 -6.45 -21.76
C ALA A 41 -26.64 -5.89 -21.54
N GLU A 42 -26.48 -4.61 -21.84
CA GLU A 42 -25.23 -3.87 -21.70
C GLU A 42 -25.46 -2.62 -20.85
N LEU A 43 -24.61 -2.41 -19.84
CA LEU A 43 -24.48 -1.17 -19.10
C LEU A 43 -23.26 -0.42 -19.64
N GLY A 44 -23.51 0.47 -20.61
CA GLY A 44 -22.48 1.10 -21.43
C GLY A 44 -22.05 2.48 -20.92
N GLY A 45 -20.75 2.61 -20.65
CA GLY A 45 -20.05 3.85 -20.31
C GLY A 45 -19.93 4.81 -21.49
N TYR A 46 -19.88 6.11 -21.20
CA TYR A 46 -19.72 7.20 -22.20
C TYR A 46 -20.85 7.33 -23.24
N ALA A 47 -22.00 6.71 -22.99
CA ALA A 47 -23.23 6.92 -23.75
C ALA A 47 -24.28 7.55 -22.84
N SER A 48 -24.93 8.60 -23.35
CA SER A 48 -26.04 9.28 -22.68
C SER A 48 -27.36 8.62 -23.03
N ASP A 49 -28.34 8.72 -22.14
CA ASP A 49 -29.74 8.53 -22.52
C ASP A 49 -30.06 9.44 -23.72
N GLY A 50 -30.68 8.88 -24.76
CA GLY A 50 -30.91 9.53 -26.05
C GLY A 50 -29.77 9.47 -27.08
N ASP A 51 -28.62 8.82 -26.80
CA ASP A 51 -27.57 8.64 -27.81
C ASP A 51 -28.07 7.77 -28.97
N PRO A 52 -28.08 8.27 -30.23
CA PRO A 52 -28.60 7.54 -31.37
C PRO A 52 -27.83 6.24 -31.66
N GLN A 53 -26.56 6.15 -31.25
CA GLN A 53 -25.74 4.94 -31.44
C GLN A 53 -26.26 3.74 -30.64
N ILE A 54 -27.07 3.97 -29.60
CA ILE A 54 -27.73 2.90 -28.85
C ILE A 54 -28.64 2.07 -29.78
N GLN A 55 -29.22 2.68 -30.82
CA GLN A 55 -30.06 1.98 -31.79
C GLN A 55 -29.25 1.06 -32.72
N SER A 56 -27.92 1.18 -32.74
CA SER A 56 -27.04 0.33 -33.57
C SER A 56 -26.84 -1.07 -33.01
N VAL A 57 -27.16 -1.29 -31.72
CA VAL A 57 -26.99 -2.58 -31.06
C VAL A 57 -28.33 -3.31 -30.91
N PRO A 58 -28.39 -4.64 -31.13
CA PRO A 58 -29.65 -5.40 -31.10
C PRO A 58 -30.06 -5.90 -29.70
N TRP A 59 -29.26 -5.67 -28.67
CA TRP A 59 -29.54 -6.08 -27.28
C TRP A 59 -30.04 -4.92 -26.41
N LYS A 60 -30.55 -5.22 -25.21
CA LYS A 60 -31.01 -4.18 -24.28
C LYS A 60 -29.81 -3.35 -23.82
N PHE A 61 -29.93 -2.03 -23.89
CA PHE A 61 -28.83 -1.13 -23.54
C PHE A 61 -29.24 -0.16 -22.44
N TYR A 62 -28.35 0.02 -21.47
CA TYR A 62 -28.49 0.90 -20.32
C TYR A 62 -27.37 1.95 -20.36
N PRO A 63 -27.65 3.22 -20.73
CA PRO A 63 -26.64 4.27 -20.77
C PRO A 63 -26.18 4.66 -19.36
N VAL A 64 -24.86 4.67 -19.12
CA VAL A 64 -24.30 5.09 -17.83
C VAL A 64 -24.35 6.60 -17.65
N GLN A 65 -24.25 7.39 -18.72
CA GLN A 65 -24.29 8.85 -18.62
C GLN A 65 -25.75 9.32 -18.55
N PRO A 66 -26.11 10.16 -17.56
CA PRO A 66 -27.47 10.65 -17.46
C PRO A 66 -27.80 11.63 -18.59
N HIS A 67 -29.09 11.72 -18.95
CA HIS A 67 -29.57 12.68 -19.93
C HIS A 67 -29.13 14.11 -19.54
N PRO A 68 -28.74 14.98 -20.49
CA PRO A 68 -28.29 16.34 -20.19
C PRO A 68 -29.32 17.21 -19.46
N SER A 69 -30.61 16.92 -19.64
CA SER A 69 -31.70 17.65 -18.97
C SER A 69 -31.96 17.21 -17.53
N ASP A 70 -31.49 16.03 -17.10
CA ASP A 70 -31.70 15.54 -15.73
C ASP A 70 -30.61 16.08 -14.79
N GLN A 71 -30.87 17.26 -14.22
CA GLN A 71 -29.93 17.94 -13.33
C GLN A 71 -29.60 17.11 -12.08
N ARG A 72 -30.56 16.35 -11.55
CA ARG A 72 -30.36 15.56 -10.34
C ARG A 72 -29.43 14.38 -10.62
N ALA A 73 -29.69 13.64 -11.70
CA ALA A 73 -28.84 12.53 -12.10
C ALA A 73 -27.43 13.03 -12.48
N GLN A 74 -27.30 14.19 -13.13
CA GLN A 74 -26.01 14.82 -13.40
C GLN A 74 -25.22 15.15 -12.13
N GLN A 75 -25.87 15.64 -11.07
CA GLN A 75 -25.21 15.90 -9.78
C GLN A 75 -24.71 14.61 -9.12
N ILE A 76 -25.54 13.56 -9.11
CA ILE A 76 -25.15 12.25 -8.58
C ILE A 76 -23.99 11.68 -9.39
N PHE A 77 -24.11 11.67 -10.72
CA PHE A 77 -23.07 11.20 -11.64
C PHE A 77 -21.72 11.88 -11.37
N ARG A 78 -21.70 13.21 -11.20
CA ARG A 78 -20.46 13.98 -10.96
C ARG A 78 -19.92 13.88 -9.53
N SER A 79 -20.67 13.30 -8.60
CA SER A 79 -20.25 13.21 -7.19
C SER A 79 -19.06 12.27 -6.95
N LYS A 80 -18.87 11.27 -7.83
CA LYS A 80 -17.74 10.34 -7.78
C LYS A 80 -17.21 10.06 -9.18
N PRO A 81 -15.89 10.09 -9.41
CA PRO A 81 -15.31 9.76 -10.71
C PRO A 81 -15.65 8.34 -11.19
N THR A 82 -15.85 7.40 -10.28
CA THR A 82 -16.17 6.00 -10.59
C THR A 82 -17.57 5.81 -11.18
N ASN A 83 -18.47 6.79 -11.04
CA ASN A 83 -19.81 6.73 -11.61
C ASN A 83 -19.81 6.67 -13.14
N GLN A 84 -18.77 7.20 -13.80
CA GLN A 84 -18.62 7.08 -15.25
C GLN A 84 -18.47 5.62 -15.73
N PHE A 85 -18.13 4.71 -14.81
CA PHE A 85 -18.02 3.26 -15.06
C PHE A 85 -19.25 2.48 -14.58
N GLY A 86 -20.36 3.16 -14.25
CA GLY A 86 -21.64 2.52 -13.94
C GLY A 86 -21.95 2.32 -12.45
N GLU A 87 -21.07 2.71 -11.51
CA GLU A 87 -21.29 2.51 -10.06
C GLU A 87 -22.67 3.01 -9.60
N TRP A 88 -23.05 4.22 -9.99
CA TRP A 88 -24.30 4.85 -9.56
C TRP A 88 -25.58 4.23 -10.15
N ARG A 89 -25.45 3.41 -11.21
CA ARG A 89 -26.56 2.83 -11.98
C ARG A 89 -26.68 1.33 -11.80
N PHE A 90 -25.62 0.68 -11.33
CA PHE A 90 -25.50 -0.77 -11.32
C PHE A 90 -26.65 -1.45 -10.58
N ASP A 91 -27.00 -0.95 -9.39
CA ASP A 91 -28.06 -1.53 -8.56
C ASP A 91 -29.43 -1.41 -9.24
N ASP A 92 -29.76 -0.23 -9.79
CA ASP A 92 -31.03 0.01 -10.51
C ASP A 92 -31.17 -0.91 -11.73
N VAL A 93 -30.08 -1.10 -12.47
CA VAL A 93 -30.03 -1.99 -13.64
C VAL A 93 -30.17 -3.45 -13.22
N CYS A 94 -29.57 -3.86 -12.11
CA CYS A 94 -29.75 -5.21 -11.58
C CYS A 94 -31.19 -5.47 -11.12
N ILE A 95 -31.86 -4.47 -10.55
CA ILE A 95 -33.27 -4.57 -10.13
C ILE A 95 -34.20 -4.68 -11.35
N ASP A 96 -33.97 -3.87 -12.39
CA ASP A 96 -34.78 -3.89 -13.62
C ASP A 96 -34.53 -5.15 -14.46
N TRP A 97 -33.26 -5.44 -14.78
CA TRP A 97 -32.89 -6.54 -15.68
C TRP A 97 -32.94 -7.92 -15.04
N LYS A 98 -32.56 -7.99 -13.75
CA LYS A 98 -32.38 -9.23 -12.97
C LYS A 98 -31.44 -10.22 -13.68
N PRO A 99 -30.16 -9.87 -13.87
CA PRO A 99 -29.20 -10.74 -14.54
C PRO A 99 -28.92 -12.02 -13.74
N ASP A 100 -28.72 -13.13 -14.45
CA ASP A 100 -28.20 -14.37 -13.87
C ASP A 100 -26.66 -14.34 -13.78
N LEU A 101 -26.02 -13.62 -14.71
CA LEU A 101 -24.57 -13.43 -14.80
C LEU A 101 -24.24 -11.97 -15.06
N VAL A 102 -23.27 -11.45 -14.31
CA VAL A 102 -22.65 -10.14 -14.57
C VAL A 102 -21.24 -10.38 -15.09
N VAL A 103 -20.91 -9.78 -16.23
CA VAL A 103 -19.57 -9.80 -16.82
C VAL A 103 -19.06 -8.37 -16.87
N ASP A 104 -18.00 -8.11 -16.12
CA ASP A 104 -17.37 -6.80 -16.02
C ASP A 104 -15.90 -6.93 -16.39
N HIS A 105 -15.45 -6.12 -17.35
CA HIS A 105 -14.06 -6.04 -17.77
C HIS A 105 -13.56 -4.63 -17.48
N ARG A 106 -12.97 -4.46 -16.29
CA ARG A 106 -12.46 -3.16 -15.85
C ARG A 106 -11.02 -2.93 -16.24
N ASP A 107 -10.75 -1.65 -16.43
CA ASP A 107 -9.45 -1.18 -16.83
C ASP A 107 -8.44 -1.31 -15.68
N PHE A 108 -7.42 -2.16 -15.87
CA PHE A 108 -6.35 -2.38 -14.89
C PHE A 108 -5.17 -1.40 -15.09
N TRP A 109 -5.27 -0.41 -15.99
CA TRP A 109 -4.17 0.54 -16.34
C TRP A 109 -3.82 1.59 -15.25
N MET A 110 -4.02 1.25 -13.98
CA MET A 110 -3.59 2.01 -12.81
C MET A 110 -2.10 1.72 -12.54
N CYS A 111 -1.21 2.66 -12.82
CA CYS A 111 0.22 2.38 -12.89
C CYS A 111 1.06 3.13 -11.84
N PHE A 112 2.24 2.59 -11.59
CA PHE A 112 3.34 3.27 -10.91
C PHE A 112 4.30 3.87 -11.94
N ASP A 113 5.03 4.92 -11.56
CA ASP A 113 6.17 5.39 -12.33
C ASP A 113 7.24 4.29 -12.44
N LYS A 114 7.95 4.24 -13.57
CA LYS A 114 8.95 3.22 -13.90
C LYS A 114 10.07 3.08 -12.87
N ASP A 115 10.39 4.14 -12.14
CA ASP A 115 11.46 4.16 -11.15
C ASP A 115 10.94 3.94 -9.72
N THR A 116 9.64 3.62 -9.55
CA THR A 116 9.07 3.26 -8.25
C THR A 116 9.71 1.97 -7.72
N PRO A 117 10.27 1.97 -6.50
CA PRO A 117 10.86 0.78 -5.89
C PRO A 117 9.80 -0.12 -5.26
N ILE A 118 9.93 -1.42 -5.51
CA ILE A 118 9.08 -2.48 -5.00
C ILE A 118 9.89 -3.33 -4.02
N ILE A 119 9.30 -3.61 -2.85
CA ILE A 119 9.85 -4.54 -1.87
C ILE A 119 9.49 -5.97 -2.32
N LEU A 120 10.50 -6.79 -2.54
CA LEU A 120 10.36 -8.21 -2.85
C LEU A 120 10.09 -9.02 -1.59
N ALA A 121 9.63 -10.26 -1.76
CA ALA A 121 9.32 -11.18 -0.67
C ALA A 121 10.53 -11.50 0.22
N ASP A 122 11.75 -11.36 -0.29
CA ASP A 122 13.00 -11.54 0.47
C ASP A 122 13.49 -10.27 1.18
N GLY A 123 12.71 -9.18 1.13
CA GLY A 123 13.05 -7.88 1.72
C GLY A 123 13.94 -7.00 0.83
N SER A 124 14.47 -7.53 -0.27
CA SER A 124 15.24 -6.74 -1.22
C SER A 124 14.35 -5.76 -1.98
N VAL A 125 14.96 -4.73 -2.56
CA VAL A 125 14.25 -3.65 -3.27
C VAL A 125 14.66 -3.64 -4.73
N LYS A 126 13.67 -3.59 -5.61
CA LYS A 126 13.87 -3.55 -7.06
C LYS A 126 12.91 -2.55 -7.70
N ASN A 127 13.38 -1.72 -8.62
CA ASN A 127 12.50 -0.81 -9.35
C ASN A 127 11.48 -1.60 -10.18
N ILE A 128 10.25 -1.09 -10.27
CA ILE A 128 9.15 -1.79 -10.94
C ILE A 128 9.47 -2.15 -12.40
N LYS A 129 10.20 -1.29 -13.13
CA LYS A 129 10.65 -1.55 -14.50
C LYS A 129 11.56 -2.79 -14.66
N ASN A 130 12.20 -3.23 -13.58
CA ASN A 130 13.12 -4.36 -13.55
C ASN A 130 12.49 -5.62 -12.93
N ILE A 131 11.21 -5.56 -12.53
CA ILE A 131 10.46 -6.71 -12.02
C ILE A 131 10.14 -7.64 -13.18
N THR A 132 10.27 -8.94 -12.94
CA THR A 132 10.05 -10.01 -13.93
C THR A 132 9.16 -11.09 -13.34
N THR A 133 8.67 -12.01 -14.17
CA THR A 133 7.85 -13.16 -13.74
C THR A 133 8.60 -14.17 -12.86
N LYS A 134 9.91 -13.99 -12.67
CA LYS A 134 10.73 -14.78 -11.74
C LYS A 134 10.72 -14.21 -10.32
N ASP A 135 10.28 -12.97 -10.14
CA ASP A 135 10.29 -12.30 -8.85
C ASP A 135 9.04 -12.65 -8.01
N LYS A 136 9.20 -12.59 -6.68
CA LYS A 136 8.09 -12.67 -5.72
C LYS A 136 7.98 -11.35 -4.97
N VAL A 137 6.75 -10.85 -4.84
CA VAL A 137 6.44 -9.56 -4.21
C VAL A 137 5.53 -9.73 -2.99
N LEU A 138 5.54 -8.74 -2.11
CA LEU A 138 4.66 -8.71 -0.95
C LEU A 138 3.28 -8.16 -1.32
N THR A 139 2.23 -8.91 -1.01
CA THR A 139 0.84 -8.49 -1.23
C THR A 139 0.35 -7.55 -0.13
N HIS A 140 -0.75 -6.83 -0.38
CA HIS A 140 -1.44 -6.01 0.63
C HIS A 140 -1.91 -6.81 1.87
N LYS A 141 -2.01 -8.14 1.78
CA LYS A 141 -2.35 -9.05 2.89
C LYS A 141 -1.13 -9.58 3.66
N GLY A 142 0.07 -9.18 3.27
CA GLY A 142 1.32 -9.61 3.89
C GLY A 142 1.83 -10.98 3.43
N ASN A 143 1.24 -11.57 2.39
CA ASN A 143 1.69 -12.84 1.82
C ASN A 143 2.62 -12.60 0.62
N ASP A 144 3.52 -13.54 0.38
CA ASP A 144 4.36 -13.56 -0.81
C ASP A 144 3.54 -14.03 -2.02
N CYS A 145 3.70 -13.37 -3.16
CA CYS A 145 3.05 -13.75 -4.41
C CYS A 145 4.02 -13.68 -5.59
N SER A 146 3.96 -14.67 -6.48
CA SER A 146 4.74 -14.67 -7.71
C SER A 146 4.17 -13.66 -8.71
N VAL A 147 5.04 -12.93 -9.38
CA VAL A 147 4.65 -12.05 -10.48
C VAL A 147 4.29 -12.93 -11.68
N ILE A 148 3.08 -12.75 -12.21
CA ILE A 148 2.60 -13.52 -13.38
C ILE A 148 2.84 -12.78 -14.70
N ASP A 149 2.79 -11.46 -14.66
CA ASP A 149 2.98 -10.59 -15.82
C ASP A 149 3.31 -9.15 -15.39
N HIS A 150 3.65 -8.30 -16.34
CA HIS A 150 3.94 -6.89 -16.15
C HIS A 150 3.30 -6.05 -17.26
N PHE A 151 2.65 -4.96 -16.86
CA PHE A 151 1.98 -4.04 -17.78
C PHE A 151 2.78 -2.75 -17.90
N GLN A 152 2.88 -2.23 -19.12
CA GLN A 152 3.54 -0.97 -19.42
C GLN A 152 2.75 -0.16 -20.43
N ARG A 153 2.77 1.17 -20.28
CA ARG A 153 2.17 2.10 -21.22
C ARG A 153 2.88 3.44 -21.21
N LYS A 154 2.71 4.20 -22.30
CA LYS A 154 3.00 5.64 -22.28
C LYS A 154 1.87 6.36 -21.56
N TYR A 155 2.22 7.33 -20.71
CA TYR A 155 1.26 8.12 -19.94
C TYR A 155 1.59 9.61 -20.04
N SER A 156 0.58 10.44 -20.28
CA SER A 156 0.70 11.90 -20.40
C SER A 156 -0.14 12.69 -19.37
N GLY A 157 -0.66 11.99 -18.35
CA GLY A 157 -1.48 12.61 -17.30
C GLY A 157 -0.68 13.02 -16.05
N LYS A 158 -1.41 13.45 -15.01
CA LYS A 158 -0.82 13.85 -13.73
C LYS A 158 -0.33 12.64 -12.94
N LEU A 159 0.89 12.74 -12.43
CA LEU A 159 1.46 11.80 -11.48
C LEU A 159 1.45 12.41 -10.07
N TYR A 160 1.23 11.57 -9.07
CA TYR A 160 1.28 11.94 -7.65
C TYR A 160 2.40 11.18 -6.96
N THR A 161 3.29 11.89 -6.28
CA THR A 161 4.32 11.29 -5.43
C THR A 161 3.82 11.26 -3.98
N ILE A 162 3.59 10.07 -3.47
CA ILE A 162 3.09 9.84 -2.11
C ILE A 162 4.26 9.66 -1.16
N LYS A 163 4.25 10.46 -0.09
CA LYS A 163 5.19 10.39 1.02
C LYS A 163 4.40 10.15 2.30
N ALA A 164 4.76 9.13 3.07
CA ALA A 164 4.09 8.79 4.31
C ALA A 164 5.10 8.42 5.39
N SER A 165 4.72 8.60 6.66
CA SER A 165 5.50 8.06 7.78
C SER A 165 5.60 6.54 7.64
N ASN A 166 6.79 5.98 7.89
CA ASN A 166 7.11 4.55 7.70
C ASN A 166 7.16 4.05 6.25
N LEU A 167 6.89 4.91 5.26
CA LEU A 167 7.21 4.62 3.87
C LEU A 167 8.64 5.11 3.59
N THR A 168 9.60 4.18 3.67
CA THR A 168 11.04 4.50 3.55
C THR A 168 11.39 5.11 2.19
N ILE A 169 10.67 4.72 1.13
CA ILE A 169 10.89 5.25 -0.21
C ILE A 169 9.55 5.71 -0.79
N PRO A 170 9.42 6.99 -1.22
CA PRO A 170 8.20 7.49 -1.83
C PRO A 170 7.81 6.69 -3.07
N ILE A 171 6.50 6.56 -3.29
CA ILE A 171 5.94 5.93 -4.49
C ILE A 171 5.36 7.02 -5.39
N THR A 172 5.49 6.86 -6.70
CA THR A 172 4.88 7.77 -7.68
C THR A 172 3.88 6.99 -8.51
N VAL A 173 2.64 7.49 -8.59
CA VAL A 173 1.51 6.78 -9.18
C VAL A 173 0.68 7.68 -10.09
N THR A 174 -0.08 7.07 -10.99
CA THR A 174 -1.10 7.77 -11.79
C THR A 174 -2.26 8.26 -10.90
N SER A 175 -2.94 9.32 -11.32
CA SER A 175 -4.04 9.95 -10.54
C SER A 175 -5.17 9.00 -10.15
N ASP A 176 -5.40 7.99 -10.97
CA ASP A 176 -6.42 6.95 -10.86
C ASP A 176 -5.94 5.73 -10.06
N HIS A 177 -4.68 5.68 -9.61
CA HIS A 177 -4.19 4.53 -8.87
C HIS A 177 -4.83 4.46 -7.47
N PRO A 178 -5.54 3.37 -7.13
CA PRO A 178 -6.19 3.22 -5.84
C PRO A 178 -5.15 2.86 -4.78
N LEU A 179 -5.13 3.62 -3.70
CA LEU A 179 -4.32 3.33 -2.53
C LEU A 179 -5.24 3.03 -1.36
N LEU A 180 -4.85 2.04 -0.57
CA LEU A 180 -5.57 1.68 0.64
C LEU A 180 -5.23 2.70 1.72
N ILE A 181 -6.23 3.44 2.19
CA ILE A 181 -6.07 4.48 3.20
C ILE A 181 -7.05 4.29 4.36
N VAL A 182 -6.75 4.94 5.47
CA VAL A 182 -7.72 5.22 6.53
C VAL A 182 -7.85 6.71 6.72
N ASN A 183 -9.09 7.21 6.66
CA ASN A 183 -9.38 8.62 6.90
C ASN A 183 -9.02 9.01 8.34
N ARG A 184 -8.33 10.12 8.55
CA ARG A 184 -8.11 10.70 9.89
C ARG A 184 -9.32 11.51 10.31
N HIS A 185 -9.73 11.35 11.56
CA HIS A 185 -10.87 12.09 12.12
C HIS A 185 -10.45 13.36 12.89
N LYS A 186 -9.24 13.38 13.46
CA LYS A 186 -8.73 14.50 14.27
C LYS A 186 -7.36 14.94 13.78
N LYS A 187 -7.23 16.21 13.38
CA LYS A 187 -5.96 16.82 12.94
C LYS A 187 -4.91 16.70 14.06
N HIS A 188 -3.70 16.25 13.73
CA HIS A 188 -2.57 16.00 14.64
C HIS A 188 -2.68 14.81 15.62
N PHE A 189 -3.81 14.11 15.71
CA PHE A 189 -3.97 12.96 16.60
C PHE A 189 -4.10 11.65 15.82
N LEU A 190 -3.64 10.55 16.43
CA LEU A 190 -3.97 9.21 15.96
C LEU A 190 -5.47 8.97 16.17
N ASN A 191 -6.08 8.19 15.28
CA ASN A 191 -7.46 7.78 15.46
C ASN A 191 -7.58 6.93 16.73
N GLU A 192 -8.48 7.31 17.63
CA GLU A 192 -8.89 6.48 18.76
C GLU A 192 -9.60 5.22 18.21
N ASN A 193 -9.34 4.05 18.80
CA ASN A 193 -9.93 2.76 18.39
C ASN A 193 -9.71 2.44 16.90
N TRP A 194 -8.44 2.22 16.54
CA TRP A 194 -8.02 1.74 15.23
C TRP A 194 -8.67 0.38 14.90
N ASN A 195 -9.19 0.25 13.67
CA ASN A 195 -9.71 -1.01 13.12
C ASN A 195 -9.44 -1.07 11.61
N SER A 196 -8.87 -2.18 11.13
CA SER A 196 -8.60 -2.43 9.70
C SER A 196 -9.84 -2.36 8.82
N ASN A 197 -11.04 -2.60 9.37
CA ASN A 197 -12.30 -2.51 8.63
C ASN A 197 -12.68 -1.08 8.21
N LYS A 198 -11.97 -0.06 8.73
CA LYS A 198 -12.13 1.34 8.32
C LYS A 198 -11.29 1.69 7.08
N ALA A 199 -10.49 0.76 6.58
CA ALA A 199 -9.67 0.97 5.40
C ALA A 199 -10.54 1.01 4.15
N VAL A 200 -10.28 2.00 3.30
CA VAL A 200 -10.99 2.23 2.04
C VAL A 200 -9.99 2.46 0.92
N TRP A 201 -10.34 2.03 -0.28
CA TRP A 201 -9.57 2.35 -1.47
C TRP A 201 -9.95 3.74 -1.95
N LYS A 202 -8.95 4.60 -2.14
CA LYS A 202 -9.11 5.97 -2.60
C LYS A 202 -8.13 6.25 -3.73
N LEU A 203 -8.57 6.98 -4.75
CA LEU A 203 -7.71 7.29 -5.89
C LEU A 203 -6.60 8.24 -5.45
N ALA A 204 -5.40 8.09 -6.00
CA ALA A 204 -4.24 8.90 -5.62
C ALA A 204 -4.50 10.41 -5.73
N GLY A 205 -5.27 10.84 -6.74
CA GLY A 205 -5.63 12.25 -6.93
C GLY A 205 -6.62 12.81 -5.90
N GLU A 206 -7.28 11.97 -5.11
CA GLU A 206 -8.26 12.37 -4.08
C GLU A 206 -7.67 12.33 -2.66
N ILE A 207 -6.50 11.71 -2.50
CA ILE A 207 -5.84 11.56 -1.19
C ILE A 207 -5.37 12.93 -0.68
N THR A 208 -5.53 13.12 0.63
CA THR A 208 -5.15 14.35 1.33
C THR A 208 -4.05 14.07 2.35
N ASN A 209 -3.38 15.12 2.84
CA ASN A 209 -2.37 15.01 3.90
C ASN A 209 -2.95 14.54 5.25
N ASP A 210 -4.27 14.48 5.37
CA ASP A 210 -4.94 13.94 6.55
C ASP A 210 -5.14 12.43 6.46
N ASP A 211 -5.01 11.80 5.29
CA ASP A 211 -5.21 10.36 5.14
C ASP A 211 -4.00 9.55 5.67
N PHE A 212 -4.26 8.41 6.31
CA PHE A 212 -3.23 7.45 6.68
C PHE A 212 -3.07 6.40 5.59
N LEU A 213 -1.87 6.29 5.00
CA LEU A 213 -1.54 5.24 4.04
C LEU A 213 -1.39 3.88 4.74
N CYS A 214 -2.09 2.86 4.25
CA CYS A 214 -1.91 1.49 4.72
C CYS A 214 -0.71 0.84 4.02
N LEU A 215 0.22 0.29 4.82
CA LEU A 215 1.35 -0.49 4.34
C LEU A 215 1.15 -1.96 4.73
N PRO A 216 1.54 -2.92 3.87
CA PRO A 216 1.46 -4.34 4.21
C PRO A 216 2.38 -4.68 5.38
N ILE A 217 1.90 -5.52 6.29
CA ILE A 217 2.70 -6.12 7.35
C ILE A 217 3.06 -7.53 6.89
N PRO A 218 4.35 -7.85 6.63
CA PRO A 218 4.76 -9.19 6.20
C PRO A 218 4.34 -10.25 7.21
N LYS A 219 3.73 -11.35 6.73
CA LYS A 219 3.39 -12.51 7.57
C LYS A 219 4.52 -13.53 7.60
N ASN A 220 5.21 -13.69 6.48
CA ASN A 220 6.35 -14.60 6.37
C ASN A 220 7.62 -13.87 6.80
N ILE A 221 7.88 -13.86 8.11
CA ILE A 221 9.09 -13.29 8.68
C ILE A 221 10.10 -14.43 8.88
N LYS A 222 11.30 -14.28 8.33
CA LYS A 222 12.43 -15.18 8.60
C LYS A 222 13.44 -14.47 9.46
N ASP A 223 13.72 -15.03 10.64
CA ASP A 223 14.75 -14.51 11.51
C ASP A 223 16.14 -14.74 10.88
N ASP A 224 16.91 -13.66 10.74
CA ASP A 224 18.32 -13.77 10.40
C ASP A 224 19.09 -14.20 11.64
N LYS A 225 19.68 -15.40 11.59
CA LYS A 225 20.50 -15.96 12.69
C LYS A 225 21.70 -15.08 13.03
N LYS A 226 22.17 -14.25 12.09
CA LYS A 226 23.23 -13.25 12.33
C LYS A 226 22.79 -12.18 13.33
N TYR A 227 21.50 -11.86 13.36
CA TYR A 227 20.91 -10.84 14.23
C TYR A 227 19.82 -11.46 15.11
N PRO A 228 20.21 -12.27 16.11
CA PRO A 228 19.25 -12.89 17.00
C PRO A 228 18.42 -11.84 17.74
N ILE A 229 17.18 -12.20 18.11
CA ILE A 229 16.21 -11.28 18.71
C ILE A 229 16.76 -10.49 19.92
N GLY A 230 17.63 -11.09 20.72
CA GLY A 230 18.30 -10.42 21.83
C GLY A 230 19.21 -9.26 21.39
N LEU A 231 19.95 -9.42 20.30
CA LEU A 231 20.78 -8.36 19.74
C LEU A 231 19.92 -7.24 19.17
N CYS A 232 18.84 -7.58 18.47
CA CYS A 232 17.85 -6.61 17.98
C CYS A 232 17.21 -5.81 19.12
N ARG A 233 16.91 -6.46 20.25
CA ARG A 233 16.39 -5.78 21.45
C ARG A 233 17.43 -4.83 22.07
N LEU A 234 18.71 -5.23 22.13
CA LEU A 234 19.79 -4.35 22.60
C LEU A 234 19.99 -3.15 21.67
N ILE A 235 19.91 -3.35 20.35
CA ILE A 235 19.90 -2.26 19.36
C ILE A 235 18.73 -1.30 19.63
N GLY A 236 17.53 -1.82 19.90
CA GLY A 236 16.36 -1.03 20.29
C GLY A 236 16.60 -0.20 21.55
N TYR A 237 17.20 -0.78 22.59
CA TYR A 237 17.59 -0.06 23.80
C TYR A 237 18.61 1.05 23.51
N TYR A 238 19.61 0.79 22.68
CA TYR A 238 20.57 1.81 22.29
C TYR A 238 19.91 2.96 21.51
N LEU A 239 19.03 2.66 20.56
CA LEU A 239 18.31 3.68 19.78
C LEU A 239 17.47 4.57 20.70
N ALA A 240 16.71 3.98 21.62
CA ALA A 240 15.85 4.70 22.54
C ALA A 240 16.61 5.46 23.64
N GLN A 241 17.56 4.81 24.30
CA GLN A 241 18.14 5.25 25.58
C GLN A 241 19.67 5.34 25.60
N GLY A 242 20.33 5.09 24.47
CA GLY A 242 21.79 5.00 24.38
C GLY A 242 22.53 6.29 24.11
N CYS A 243 23.79 6.35 24.53
CA CYS A 243 24.74 7.41 24.21
C CYS A 243 26.14 6.82 24.01
N MET A 244 26.87 7.33 23.02
CA MET A 244 28.24 6.91 22.76
C MET A 244 29.21 7.50 23.78
N LEU A 245 30.15 6.69 24.27
CA LEU A 245 31.21 7.12 25.18
C LEU A 245 32.54 7.14 24.41
N TYR A 246 33.29 8.22 24.58
CA TYR A 246 34.62 8.41 23.98
C TYR A 246 35.69 8.51 25.05
N GLU A 247 36.92 8.16 24.70
CA GLU A 247 38.09 8.53 25.51
C GLU A 247 38.26 10.06 25.50
N GLY A 248 38.74 10.70 26.56
CA GLY A 248 39.09 12.14 26.59
C GLY A 248 37.99 13.16 26.16
N LYS A 249 38.41 14.38 25.77
CA LYS A 249 37.52 15.45 25.28
C LYS A 249 37.25 15.35 23.76
N ARG A 250 36.11 14.74 23.42
CA ARG A 250 35.30 14.70 22.17
C ARG A 250 35.90 14.87 20.76
N LYS A 251 36.89 15.72 20.47
CA LYS A 251 37.08 16.20 19.09
C LYS A 251 37.85 15.27 18.13
N ASN A 252 38.52 14.20 18.60
CA ASN A 252 39.29 13.26 17.77
C ASN A 252 39.41 11.83 18.37
N ASN A 253 38.52 11.44 19.29
CA ASN A 253 38.83 10.35 20.21
C ASN A 253 38.21 9.00 19.83
N LYS A 254 38.90 7.93 20.25
CA LYS A 254 38.48 6.54 20.05
C LYS A 254 37.23 6.22 20.87
N ILE A 255 36.37 5.37 20.31
CA ILE A 255 35.15 4.91 20.97
C ILE A 255 35.53 4.04 22.17
N LYS A 256 35.05 4.44 23.35
CA LYS A 256 35.25 3.74 24.62
C LYS A 256 34.16 2.70 24.88
N GLY A 257 32.94 2.95 24.41
CA GLY A 257 31.80 2.07 24.61
C GLY A 257 30.48 2.84 24.58
N ILE A 258 29.47 2.35 25.29
CA ILE A 258 28.15 2.97 25.34
C ILE A 258 27.67 3.19 26.77
N GLN A 259 26.71 4.09 26.90
CA GLN A 259 25.91 4.29 28.09
C GLN A 259 24.43 4.12 27.74
N LEU A 260 23.68 3.35 28.51
CA LEU A 260 22.21 3.31 28.45
C LEU A 260 21.64 3.95 29.73
N VAL A 261 20.54 4.69 29.60
CA VAL A 261 19.89 5.33 30.75
C VAL A 261 18.42 4.94 30.80
N PHE A 262 18.01 4.31 31.89
CA PHE A 262 16.62 3.93 32.13
C PHE A 262 16.10 4.64 33.37
N ASN A 263 14.78 4.80 33.46
CA ASN A 263 14.14 5.16 34.73
C ASN A 263 14.33 3.99 35.72
N HIS A 264 14.64 4.27 36.98
CA HIS A 264 14.87 3.24 38.00
C HIS A 264 13.67 2.32 38.24
N LYS A 265 12.45 2.75 37.91
CA LYS A 265 11.24 1.92 37.98
C LYS A 265 11.20 0.80 36.92
N LEU A 266 12.05 0.89 35.89
CA LEU A 266 12.16 -0.06 34.79
C LEU A 266 13.31 -1.05 35.05
N ALA A 267 13.32 -1.69 36.21
CA ALA A 267 14.41 -2.57 36.64
C ALA A 267 14.64 -3.74 35.67
N ASP A 268 13.57 -4.37 35.18
CA ASP A 268 13.63 -5.50 34.26
C ASP A 268 14.38 -5.16 32.96
N TYR A 269 14.20 -3.94 32.44
CA TYR A 269 14.91 -3.47 31.25
C TYR A 269 16.40 -3.25 31.52
N VAL A 270 16.76 -2.83 32.73
CA VAL A 270 18.15 -2.66 33.14
C VAL A 270 18.85 -4.01 33.22
N GLU A 271 18.24 -4.97 33.90
CA GLU A 271 18.75 -6.34 34.03
C GLU A 271 18.88 -7.02 32.67
N ASP A 272 17.86 -6.88 31.82
CA ASP A 272 17.85 -7.41 30.47
C ASP A 272 18.95 -6.78 29.61
N ALA A 273 19.12 -5.45 29.64
CA ALA A 273 20.19 -4.79 28.90
C ALA A 273 21.58 -5.27 29.32
N VAL A 274 21.83 -5.43 30.63
CA VAL A 274 23.10 -5.99 31.14
C VAL A 274 23.32 -7.41 30.65
N LYS A 275 22.28 -8.26 30.71
CA LYS A 275 22.33 -9.64 30.21
C LYS A 275 22.66 -9.68 28.72
N LEU A 276 21.99 -8.88 27.90
CA LEU A 276 22.20 -8.84 26.45
C LEU A 276 23.60 -8.35 26.07
N ILE A 277 24.14 -7.36 26.78
CA ILE A 277 25.52 -6.88 26.59
C ILE A 277 26.52 -8.02 26.87
N LYS A 278 26.31 -8.77 27.95
CA LYS A 278 27.13 -9.95 28.27
C LYS A 278 27.00 -11.04 27.21
N THR A 279 25.77 -11.38 26.82
CA THR A 279 25.50 -12.47 25.86
C THR A 279 26.05 -12.19 24.47
N HIS A 280 25.86 -10.98 23.93
CA HIS A 280 26.18 -10.68 22.52
C HIS A 280 27.57 -10.09 22.31
N PHE A 281 28.17 -9.47 23.34
CA PHE A 281 29.48 -8.83 23.23
C PHE A 281 30.52 -9.37 24.21
N SER A 282 30.15 -10.31 25.10
CA SER A 282 31.05 -10.83 26.15
C SER A 282 31.62 -9.75 27.07
N LEU A 283 30.85 -8.68 27.29
CA LEU A 283 31.26 -7.53 28.11
C LEU A 283 30.54 -7.53 29.46
N SER A 284 31.22 -7.04 30.48
CA SER A 284 30.59 -6.69 31.76
C SER A 284 30.14 -5.24 31.73
N ALA A 285 28.91 -4.98 32.18
CA ALA A 285 28.36 -3.64 32.28
C ALA A 285 28.24 -3.22 33.75
N THR A 286 28.62 -1.98 34.07
CA THR A 286 28.42 -1.40 35.41
C THR A 286 27.10 -0.64 35.45
N VAL A 287 26.36 -0.81 36.55
CA VAL A 287 25.09 -0.12 36.78
C VAL A 287 25.26 0.87 37.93
N HIS A 288 24.93 2.14 37.67
CA HIS A 288 24.97 3.19 38.67
C HIS A 288 23.58 3.81 38.83
N ARG A 289 23.11 4.00 40.07
CA ARG A 289 21.94 4.85 40.32
C ARG A 289 22.35 6.31 40.35
N ARG A 290 21.60 7.15 39.65
CA ARG A 290 21.71 8.62 39.68
C ARG A 290 20.31 9.21 39.76
N GLY A 291 19.92 9.67 40.95
CA GLY A 291 18.55 10.12 41.20
C GLY A 291 17.54 9.04 40.79
N ASN A 292 16.60 9.43 39.93
CA ASN A 292 15.54 8.53 39.44
C ASN A 292 15.95 7.67 38.24
N CYS A 293 17.24 7.61 37.89
CA CYS A 293 17.73 6.88 36.73
C CYS A 293 18.73 5.79 37.11
N SER A 294 18.67 4.67 36.39
CA SER A 294 19.69 3.63 36.34
C SER A 294 20.53 3.84 35.10
N VAL A 295 21.82 4.08 35.28
CA VAL A 295 22.80 4.33 34.22
C VAL A 295 23.67 3.08 34.06
N ILE A 296 23.56 2.44 32.90
CA ILE A 296 24.38 1.29 32.52
C ILE A 296 25.54 1.80 31.69
N ARG A 297 26.77 1.42 32.04
CA ARG A 297 27.97 1.68 31.25
C ARG A 297 28.63 0.38 30.86
N ALA A 298 28.84 0.21 29.57
CA ALA A 298 29.53 -0.94 29.02
C ALA A 298 30.68 -0.45 28.15
N TYR A 299 31.90 -0.78 28.57
CA TYR A 299 33.12 -0.40 27.88
C TYR A 299 33.52 -1.51 26.92
N GLY A 300 33.59 -1.18 25.64
CA GLY A 300 33.85 -2.15 24.59
C GLY A 300 33.80 -1.49 23.23
N ARG A 301 34.98 -1.38 22.60
CA ARG A 301 35.14 -0.70 21.32
C ARG A 301 34.34 -1.35 20.19
N ASN A 302 34.40 -2.68 20.07
CA ASN A 302 33.69 -3.44 19.03
C ASN A 302 32.18 -3.21 19.08
N MET A 303 31.59 -3.20 20.28
CA MET A 303 30.17 -2.90 20.47
C MET A 303 29.83 -1.46 20.09
N GLY A 304 30.67 -0.50 20.51
CA GLY A 304 30.48 0.90 20.16
C GLY A 304 30.60 1.16 18.66
N GLU A 305 31.58 0.55 17.98
CA GLU A 305 31.75 0.63 16.52
C GLU A 305 30.58 -0.02 15.78
N PHE A 306 30.13 -1.20 16.22
CA PHE A 306 28.94 -1.87 15.68
C PHE A 306 27.69 -0.98 15.78
N LEU A 307 27.42 -0.42 16.96
CA LEU A 307 26.27 0.45 17.17
C LEU A 307 26.42 1.79 16.44
N LEU A 308 27.62 2.35 16.34
CA LEU A 308 27.83 3.57 15.55
C LEU A 308 27.53 3.33 14.06
N LEU A 309 28.04 2.22 13.51
CA LEU A 309 27.85 1.83 12.12
C LEU A 309 26.37 1.61 11.80
N HIS A 310 25.68 0.83 12.63
CA HIS A 310 24.32 0.39 12.33
C HIS A 310 23.23 1.31 12.87
N CYS A 311 23.52 2.04 13.94
CA CYS A 311 22.52 2.83 14.66
C CYS A 311 22.82 4.34 14.64
N GLY A 312 24.06 4.76 14.37
CA GLY A 312 24.49 6.16 14.49
C GLY A 312 24.60 6.64 15.95
N GLU A 313 24.82 7.94 16.13
CA GLU A 313 24.86 8.60 17.43
C GLU A 313 24.09 9.93 17.42
N HIS A 314 23.85 10.50 18.60
CA HIS A 314 23.00 11.68 18.81
C HIS A 314 21.52 11.45 18.46
N ALA A 315 20.62 12.04 19.24
CA ALA A 315 19.18 11.84 19.06
C ALA A 315 18.68 12.11 17.63
N ARG A 316 19.29 13.08 16.93
CA ARG A 316 18.90 13.45 15.55
C ARG A 316 19.43 12.52 14.46
N ASN A 317 20.58 11.85 14.66
CA ASN A 317 21.22 11.06 13.60
C ASN A 317 21.12 9.55 13.84
N LYS A 318 20.54 9.14 14.96
CA LYS A 318 20.23 7.74 15.24
C LYS A 318 19.20 7.20 14.24
N ARG A 319 19.51 6.06 13.63
CA ARG A 319 18.71 5.40 12.58
C ARG A 319 19.10 3.95 12.46
N ILE A 320 18.23 3.09 11.95
CA ILE A 320 18.60 1.70 11.62
C ILE A 320 19.22 1.68 10.22
N SER A 321 20.43 1.12 10.08
CA SER A 321 21.11 0.98 8.80
C SER A 321 20.44 -0.04 7.88
N LYS A 322 20.61 0.12 6.55
CA LYS A 322 20.16 -0.84 5.53
C LYS A 322 20.82 -2.22 5.59
N GLN A 323 21.80 -2.41 6.46
CA GLN A 323 22.47 -3.71 6.64
C GLN A 323 21.76 -4.57 7.71
N LEU A 324 20.79 -3.98 8.42
CA LEU A 324 19.96 -4.66 9.43
C LEU A 324 18.53 -4.90 8.94
N TYR A 325 18.17 -4.47 7.74
CA TYR A 325 16.86 -4.68 7.13
C TYR A 325 16.99 -5.13 5.68
#